data_AF-A0A915ZT51-F1
#
_entry.id   AF-A0A915ZT51-F1
#
_cell.length_a   1.000
_cell.length_b   1.000
_cell.length_c   1.000
_cell.angle_alpha   90.00
_cell.angle_beta   90.00
_cell.angle_gamma   90.00
#
_symmetry.space_group_name_H-M   'P 1'
#
loop_
_entity.id
_entity.type
_entity.pdbx_description
1 polymer ?
#
loop_
_entity_poly.entity_id
_entity_poly.type
_entity_poly.pdbx_seq_one_letter_code
_entity_poly.pdbx_strand_id
1 'polypeptide(L)'
;MLENIISEWIRCINIYYEINRDRKYEYIVPITDNQLKNDMFEFVEADKALLQEQMNAFIMQSHPQAYYTSRKLTEILVQEESQGFDCMIEDH
;
A
#
# COMPACT_ATOMS: atom_id res chain seq x y z
N MET A 1 -12.55 14.35 34.03
CA MET A 1 -12.18 15.43 33.08
C MET A 1 -11.54 14.84 31.82
N LEU A 2 -10.45 14.09 31.92
CA LEU A 2 -9.82 13.42 30.78
C LEU A 2 -10.74 12.40 30.07
N GLU A 3 -11.45 11.55 30.83
CA GLU A 3 -12.40 10.57 30.26
C GLU A 3 -13.50 11.23 29.42
N ASN A 4 -13.96 12.42 29.82
CA ASN A 4 -14.96 13.18 29.07
C ASN A 4 -14.40 13.68 27.74
N ILE A 5 -13.15 14.16 27.74
CA ILE A 5 -12.45 14.61 26.54
C ILE A 5 -12.27 13.44 25.57
N ILE A 6 -11.81 12.29 26.07
CA ILE A 6 -11.62 11.08 25.26
C ILE A 6 -12.96 10.59 24.70
N SER A 7 -14.01 10.58 25.52
CA SER A 7 -15.34 10.14 25.08
C SER A 7 -15.91 11.03 23.98
N GLU A 8 -15.73 12.36 24.10
CA GLU A 8 -16.18 13.31 23.09
C GLU A 8 -15.37 13.18 21.79
N TRP A 9 -14.06 12.95 21.87
CA TRP A 9 -13.22 12.69 20.70
C TRP A 9 -13.65 11.42 19.96
N ILE A 10 -13.85 10.31 20.68
CA ILE A 10 -14.35 9.04 20.11
C ILE A 10 -15.72 9.24 19.47
N ARG A 11 -16.62 9.98 20.14
CA ARG A 11 -17.96 10.28 19.61
C ARG A 11 -17.87 11.04 18.28
N CYS A 12 -17.03 12.07 18.21
CA CYS A 12 -16.85 12.87 16.99
C CYS A 12 -16.33 12.03 15.83
N ILE A 13 -15.34 11.18 16.07
CA ILE A 13 -14.77 10.27 15.06
C ILE A 13 -15.80 9.26 14.57
N ASN A 14 -16.55 8.63 15.48
CA ASN A 14 -17.56 7.66 15.10
C ASN A 14 -18.63 8.28 14.20
N ILE A 15 -19.13 9.47 14.57
CA ILE A 15 -20.09 10.21 13.75
C ILE A 15 -19.49 10.55 12.38
N TYR A 16 -18.22 10.96 12.32
CA TYR A 16 -17.55 11.25 11.05
C TYR A 16 -17.54 10.03 10.12
N TYR A 17 -17.14 8.86 10.60
CA TYR A 17 -17.09 7.65 9.77
C TYR A 17 -18.46 7.06 9.46
N GLU A 18 -19.44 7.24 10.35
CA GLU A 18 -20.82 6.83 10.09
C GLU A 18 -21.42 7.62 8.93
N ILE A 19 -21.27 8.96 8.94
CA ILE A 19 -21.82 9.80 7.88
C ILE A 19 -21.04 9.65 6.57
N ASN A 20 -19.71 9.53 6.65
CA ASN A 20 -18.85 9.46 5.47
C ASN A 20 -18.58 8.02 4.98
N ARG A 21 -19.41 7.05 5.40
CA ARG A 21 -19.28 5.62 5.05
C ARG A 21 -19.24 5.37 3.54
N ASP A 22 -20.00 6.15 2.78
CA ASP A 22 -20.06 6.07 1.31
C ASP A 22 -18.89 6.80 0.62
N ARG A 23 -17.88 7.24 1.38
CA ARG A 23 -16.70 8.00 0.93
C ARG A 23 -17.00 9.32 0.22
N LYS A 24 -18.25 9.78 0.23
CA LYS A 24 -18.61 11.16 -0.13
C LYS A 24 -18.39 12.05 1.09
N TYR A 25 -17.12 12.37 1.37
CA TYR A 25 -16.64 13.15 2.52
C TYR A 25 -17.18 14.61 2.59
N GLU A 26 -18.45 14.84 2.30
CA GLU A 26 -19.11 16.14 2.20
C GLU A 26 -19.67 16.61 3.54
N TYR A 27 -19.80 15.72 4.53
CA TYR A 27 -20.47 16.05 5.78
C TYR A 27 -19.49 16.42 6.90
N ILE A 28 -19.65 17.65 7.38
CA ILE A 28 -18.93 18.20 8.51
C ILE A 28 -19.70 17.83 9.79
N VAL A 29 -19.06 17.11 10.70
CA VAL A 29 -19.58 16.90 12.05
C VAL A 29 -19.66 18.28 12.73
N PRO A 30 -20.82 18.67 13.32
CA PRO A 30 -20.96 19.96 13.99
C PRO A 30 -20.25 19.93 15.35
N ILE A 31 -18.92 19.99 15.31
CA ILE A 31 -18.05 20.07 16.48
C ILE A 31 -17.84 21.54 16.81
N THR A 32 -18.32 21.97 17.98
CA THR A 32 -18.19 23.36 18.46
C THR A 32 -16.76 23.68 18.90
N ASP A 33 -16.02 22.66 19.35
CA ASP A 33 -14.63 22.79 19.77
C ASP A 33 -13.69 22.75 18.55
N ASN A 34 -13.05 23.89 18.27
CA ASN A 34 -12.13 24.01 17.13
C ASN A 34 -10.87 23.14 17.27
N GLN A 35 -10.40 22.91 18.50
CA GLN A 35 -9.23 22.04 18.72
C GLN A 35 -9.61 20.60 18.41
N LEU A 36 -10.72 20.12 18.99
CA LEU A 36 -11.22 18.76 18.75
C LEU A 36 -11.50 18.51 17.26
N LYS A 37 -12.03 19.53 16.58
CA LYS A 37 -12.25 19.50 15.13
C LYS A 37 -10.95 19.35 14.35
N ASN A 38 -9.93 20.14 14.67
CA ASN A 38 -8.63 20.06 14.01
C ASN A 38 -7.96 18.70 14.25
N ASP A 39 -7.95 18.24 15.51
CA ASP A 39 -7.37 16.95 15.90
C ASP A 39 -8.06 15.78 15.17
N MET A 40 -9.39 15.84 15.02
CA MET A 40 -10.15 14.86 14.24
C MET A 40 -9.75 14.89 12.75
N PHE A 41 -9.61 16.07 12.15
CA PHE A 41 -9.21 16.17 10.74
C PHE A 41 -7.78 15.66 10.51
N GLU A 42 -6.85 15.98 11.40
CA GLU A 42 -5.47 15.48 11.34
C GLU A 42 -5.45 13.94 11.42
N PHE A 43 -6.23 13.35 12.33
CA PHE A 43 -6.39 11.90 12.44
C PHE A 43 -6.94 11.28 11.15
N VAL A 44 -7.98 11.85 10.56
CA VAL A 44 -8.60 11.35 9.32
C VAL A 44 -7.63 11.41 8.14
N GLU A 45 -6.85 12.48 8.01
CA GLU A 45 -5.84 12.59 6.95
C GLU A 45 -4.70 11.58 7.14
N ALA A 46 -4.25 11.38 8.38
CA ALA A 46 -3.27 10.34 8.69
C ALA A 46 -3.79 8.92 8.39
N ASP A 47 -5.05 8.62 8.73
CA ASP A 47 -5.68 7.33 8.43
C ASP A 47 -5.79 7.06 6.91
N LYS A 48 -6.17 8.08 6.13
CA LYS A 48 -6.18 7.99 4.66
C LYS A 48 -4.78 7.72 4.10
N ALA A 49 -3.76 8.41 4.60
CA ALA A 49 -2.37 8.20 4.18
C ALA A 49 -1.89 6.78 4.54
N LEU A 50 -2.23 6.28 5.72
CA LEU A 50 -1.91 4.93 6.17
C LEU A 50 -2.60 3.85 5.30
N LEU A 51 -3.87 4.04 4.93
CA LEU A 51 -4.58 3.15 4.01
C LEU A 51 -3.88 3.07 2.65
N GLN A 52 -3.38 4.20 2.14
CA GLN A 52 -2.64 4.26 0.88
C GLN A 52 -1.31 3.50 0.96
N GLU A 53 -0.55 3.68 2.03
CA GLU A 53 0.71 2.96 2.25
C GLU A 53 0.49 1.45 2.36
N GLN A 54 -0.53 1.02 3.11
CA GLN A 54 -0.87 -0.38 3.24
C GLN A 54 -1.23 -1.01 1.88
N MET A 55 -1.99 -0.30 1.06
CA MET A 55 -2.34 -0.74 -0.29
C MET A 55 -1.10 -0.85 -1.19
N ASN A 56 -0.18 0.11 -1.12
CA ASN A 56 1.08 0.08 -1.87
C ASN A 56 1.98 -1.09 -1.42
N ALA A 57 2.07 -1.35 -0.11
CA ALA A 57 2.81 -2.47 0.44
C ALA A 57 2.21 -3.81 0.00
N PHE A 58 0.87 -3.93 0.01
CA PHE A 58 0.16 -5.10 -0.47
C PHE A 58 0.37 -5.35 -1.97
N ILE A 59 0.32 -4.29 -2.80
CA ILE A 59 0.63 -4.36 -4.24
C ILE A 59 2.06 -4.85 -4.46
N MET A 60 3.03 -4.32 -3.71
CA MET A 60 4.44 -4.71 -3.82
C MET A 60 4.68 -6.17 -3.41
N GLN A 61 4.01 -6.65 -2.35
CA GLN A 61 4.09 -8.04 -1.91
C GLN A 61 3.39 -9.02 -2.87
N SER A 62 2.26 -8.63 -3.46
CA SER A 62 1.47 -9.49 -4.35
C SER A 62 2.03 -9.60 -5.76
N HIS A 63 2.88 -8.65 -6.20
CA HIS A 63 3.56 -8.67 -7.49
C HIS A 63 5.10 -8.84 -7.38
N PRO A 64 5.63 -10.01 -6.98
CA PRO A 64 7.04 -10.35 -7.14
C PRO A 64 7.36 -10.72 -8.60
N GLN A 65 7.01 -9.86 -9.56
CA GLN A 65 7.07 -10.16 -10.99
C GLN A 65 8.52 -10.25 -11.53
N ALA A 66 9.53 -9.83 -10.76
CA ALA A 66 10.90 -9.71 -11.27
C ALA A 66 11.84 -10.90 -10.95
N TYR A 67 11.51 -11.79 -10.00
CA TYR A 67 12.48 -12.83 -9.58
C TYR A 67 12.48 -14.08 -10.47
N TYR A 68 11.39 -14.35 -11.21
CA TYR A 68 11.30 -15.55 -12.04
C TYR A 68 11.98 -15.43 -13.41
N THR A 69 12.12 -14.22 -13.95
CA THR A 69 12.71 -14.02 -15.28
C THR A 69 14.24 -14.16 -15.29
N SER A 70 14.89 -13.97 -14.14
CA SER A 70 16.34 -14.13 -14.01
C SER A 70 16.77 -15.60 -13.97
N ARG A 71 16.02 -16.48 -13.28
CA ARG A 71 16.39 -17.91 -13.17
C ARG A 71 16.36 -18.64 -14.52
N LYS A 72 15.41 -18.28 -15.39
CA LYS A 72 15.26 -18.89 -16.71
C LYS A 72 16.41 -18.53 -17.66
N LEU A 73 17.01 -17.34 -17.53
CA LEU A 73 18.15 -16.92 -18.36
C LEU A 73 19.45 -17.61 -17.93
N THR A 74 19.66 -17.82 -16.63
CA THR A 74 20.83 -18.54 -16.13
C THR A 74 20.78 -20.04 -16.48
N GLU A 75 19.59 -20.66 -16.42
CA GLU A 75 19.43 -22.05 -16.87
C GLU A 75 19.71 -22.22 -18.38
N ILE A 76 19.37 -21.23 -19.23
CA ILE A 76 19.66 -21.25 -20.69
C ILE A 76 21.16 -21.09 -20.97
N LEU A 77 21.84 -20.15 -20.31
CA LEU A 77 23.28 -19.92 -20.50
C LEU A 77 24.15 -21.13 -20.08
N VAL A 78 23.77 -21.79 -18.98
CA VAL A 78 24.46 -23.00 -18.49
C VAL A 78 24.26 -24.19 -19.44
N GLN A 79 23.15 -24.24 -20.18
CA GLN A 79 22.85 -25.31 -21.12
C GLN A 79 23.52 -25.11 -22.49
N GLU A 80 23.69 -23.86 -22.95
CA GLU A 80 24.48 -23.53 -24.15
C GLU A 80 25.98 -23.79 -23.97
N GLU A 81 26.56 -23.51 -22.79
CA GLU A 81 27.98 -23.80 -22.52
C GLU A 81 28.29 -25.32 -22.47
N SER A 82 27.29 -26.17 -22.19
CA SER A 82 27.51 -27.62 -22.04
C SER A 82 27.16 -28.46 -23.28
N GLN A 83 26.60 -27.87 -24.35
CA GLN A 83 26.23 -28.60 -25.56
C GLN A 83 26.72 -27.90 -26.84
N GLY A 84 27.84 -28.38 -27.39
CA GLY A 84 28.01 -28.42 -28.85
C GLY A 84 29.03 -27.47 -29.49
N PHE A 85 30.26 -27.42 -28.97
CA PHE A 85 31.42 -26.95 -29.75
C PHE A 85 32.01 -28.03 -30.69
N ASP A 86 31.15 -28.79 -31.38
CA ASP A 86 31.58 -29.76 -32.41
C ASP A 86 31.13 -29.30 -33.80
N CYS A 87 31.86 -28.37 -34.39
CA CYS A 87 31.88 -28.15 -35.84
C CYS A 87 33.25 -27.57 -36.23
N MET A 88 34.24 -28.45 -36.40
CA MET A 88 35.44 -28.11 -37.18
C MET A 88 35.04 -28.06 -38.65
N ILE A 89 35.27 -26.92 -39.30
CA ILE A 89 35.22 -26.80 -40.76
C ILE A 89 36.64 -27.08 -41.26
N GLU A 90 36.87 -28.22 -41.92
CA GLU A 90 38.07 -28.47 -42.71
C GLU A 90 37.81 -28.04 -44.16
N ASP A 91 38.52 -26.99 -44.59
CA ASP A 91 38.56 -26.55 -45.99
C ASP A 91 39.57 -27.43 -46.77
N HIS A 92 39.15 -27.97 -47.91
CA HIS A 92 39.95 -28.85 -48.77
C HIS A 92 40.36 -28.19 -50.10
#